data_AF-A0A2P4YB32-F1
#
_entry.id   AF-A0A2P4YB32-F1
#
_cell.length_a   1.000
_cell.length_b   1.000
_cell.length_c   1.000
_cell.angle_alpha   90.00
_cell.angle_beta   90.00
_cell.angle_gamma   90.00
#
_symmetry.space_group_name_H-M   'P 1'
#
loop_
_entity.id
_entity.type
_entity.pdbx_description
1 polymer ?
#
loop_
_entity_poly.entity_id
_entity_poly.type
_entity_poly.pdbx_seq_one_letter_code
_entity_poly.pdbx_strand_id
1 'polypeptide(L)'
;MGKPFFTMEDAKAAFNLFCCVYGIGTLGMPGNFSRAGPGLAIVAMAFMAFANIYGSVAICRVMLLAPTTIRTYGDLGEWVMGKWGRYLTVIAQMGNCLIVPL
;
A
#
# COMPACT_ATOMS: atom_id res chain seq x y z
N MET A 1 19.41 23.11 -9.43
CA MET A 1 19.37 23.21 -7.95
C MET A 1 19.05 21.83 -7.42
N GLY A 2 20.09 21.06 -7.08
CA GLY A 2 19.94 19.67 -6.63
C GLY A 2 19.27 19.63 -5.27
N LYS A 3 18.02 19.14 -5.21
CA LYS A 3 17.38 18.78 -3.95
C LYS A 3 18.19 17.64 -3.33
N PRO A 4 18.52 17.67 -2.03
CA PRO A 4 19.20 16.55 -1.40
C PRO A 4 18.38 15.29 -1.63
N PHE A 5 19.02 14.26 -2.17
CA PHE A 5 18.37 13.02 -2.64
C PHE A 5 17.79 12.18 -1.47
N PHE A 6 18.00 12.62 -0.23
CA PHE A 6 17.55 11.97 0.99
C PHE A 6 17.57 12.99 2.15
N THR A 7 16.44 13.61 2.48
CA THR A 7 16.33 14.47 3.66
C THR A 7 15.99 13.62 4.89
N MET A 8 16.29 14.09 6.11
CA MET A 8 15.95 13.33 7.33
C MET A 8 14.45 13.05 7.45
N GLU A 9 13.60 13.92 6.89
CA GLU A 9 12.15 13.70 6.83
C GLU A 9 11.78 12.52 5.93
N ASP A 10 12.46 12.35 4.78
CA ASP A 10 12.25 11.21 3.88
C ASP A 10 12.64 9.89 4.56
N ALA A 11 13.74 9.92 5.34
CA ALA A 11 14.19 8.77 6.12
C ALA A 11 13.16 8.38 7.19
N LYS A 12 12.59 9.36 7.90
CA LYS A 12 11.56 9.12 8.92
C LYS A 12 10.27 8.58 8.30
N ALA A 13 9.87 9.12 7.14
CA ALA A 13 8.72 8.63 6.39
C ALA A 13 8.92 7.19 5.91
N ALA A 14 10.09 6.88 5.35
CA ALA A 14 10.45 5.53 4.90
C ALA A 14 10.47 4.53 6.06
N PHE A 15 11.01 4.91 7.23
CA PHE A 15 11.04 4.05 8.41
C PHE A 15 9.62 3.77 8.94
N ASN A 16 8.76 4.78 8.99
CA ASN A 16 7.38 4.60 9.45
C ASN A 16 6.61 3.69 8.48
N LEU A 17 6.80 3.88 7.17
CA LEU A 17 6.19 3.03 6.14
C LEU A 17 6.71 1.58 6.23
N PHE A 18 8.00 1.38 6.48
CA PHE A 18 8.58 0.05 6.72
C PHE A 18 7.95 -0.60 7.96
N CYS A 19 7.87 0.11 9.08
CA CYS A 19 7.27 -0.38 10.31
C CYS A 19 5.81 -0.79 10.12
N CYS A 20 5.02 -0.01 9.36
CA CYS A 20 3.64 -0.34 9.06
C CYS A 20 3.48 -1.56 8.14
N VAL A 21 4.42 -1.82 7.23
CA VAL A 21 4.36 -2.93 6.27
C VAL A 21 4.88 -4.25 6.86
N TYR A 22 5.93 -4.19 7.71
CA TYR A 22 6.54 -5.35 8.38
C TYR A 22 5.73 -5.88 9.59
N GLY A 23 4.40 -5.89 9.47
CA GLY A 23 3.49 -6.37 10.51
C GLY A 23 3.23 -7.89 10.48
N ILE A 24 2.02 -8.26 10.93
CA ILE A 24 1.50 -9.65 10.98
C ILE A 24 1.68 -10.43 9.68
N GLY A 25 1.66 -9.76 8.51
CA GLY A 25 1.83 -10.41 7.21
C GLY A 25 3.15 -11.17 7.06
N THR A 26 4.20 -10.78 7.79
CA THR A 26 5.50 -11.47 7.78
C THR A 26 5.46 -12.81 8.53
N LEU A 27 4.55 -12.97 9.50
CA LEU A 27 4.42 -14.18 10.32
C LEU A 27 3.87 -15.37 9.52
N GLY A 28 3.00 -15.12 8.53
CA GLY A 28 2.43 -16.15 7.67
C GLY A 28 3.29 -16.54 6.47
N MET A 29 4.31 -15.74 6.16
CA MET A 29 5.18 -15.93 4.99
C MET A 29 5.95 -17.26 5.00
N PRO A 30 6.58 -17.74 6.10
CA PRO A 30 7.26 -19.05 6.10
C PRO A 30 6.30 -20.23 5.88
N GLY A 31 5.08 -20.17 6.41
CA GLY A 31 4.05 -21.19 6.18
C GLY A 31 3.56 -21.23 4.72
N ASN A 32 3.41 -20.05 4.09
CA ASN A 32 3.06 -19.93 2.67
C ASN A 32 4.19 -20.43 1.76
N PHE A 33 5.45 -20.13 2.10
CA PHE A 33 6.63 -20.64 1.40
C PHE A 33 6.74 -22.16 1.49
N SER A 34 6.41 -22.75 2.64
CA SER A 34 6.40 -24.20 2.83
C SER A 34 5.32 -24.91 1.99
N ARG A 35 4.14 -24.29 1.80
CA ARG A 35 3.05 -24.88 1.00
C ARG A 35 3.19 -24.67 -0.51
N ALA A 36 3.68 -23.52 -0.96
CA ALA A 36 3.81 -23.19 -2.39
C ALA A 36 5.16 -23.62 -3.00
N GLY A 37 6.18 -23.84 -2.16
CA GLY A 37 7.56 -24.08 -2.58
C GLY A 37 8.31 -22.78 -2.87
N PRO A 38 9.65 -22.78 -2.71
CA PRO A 38 10.46 -21.56 -2.73
C PRO A 38 10.45 -20.82 -4.08
N GLY A 39 10.44 -21.55 -5.20
CA GLY A 39 10.47 -20.93 -6.53
C GLY A 39 9.19 -20.12 -6.84
N LEU A 40 8.01 -20.73 -6.66
CA LEU A 40 6.73 -20.07 -6.92
C LEU A 40 6.46 -18.95 -5.91
N ALA A 41 6.85 -19.15 -4.64
CA ALA A 41 6.68 -18.13 -3.62
C ALA A 41 7.52 -16.87 -3.91
N ILE A 42 8.77 -17.01 -4.36
CA ILE A 42 9.61 -15.86 -4.75
C ILE A 42 9.00 -15.11 -5.93
N VAL A 43 8.54 -15.81 -6.97
CA VAL A 43 7.91 -15.17 -8.14
C VAL A 43 6.63 -14.45 -7.74
N ALA A 44 5.79 -15.08 -6.91
CA ALA A 44 4.55 -14.47 -6.42
C ALA A 44 4.82 -13.23 -5.54
N MET A 45 5.83 -13.29 -4.66
CA MET A 45 6.23 -12.13 -3.85
C MET A 45 6.79 -11.00 -4.70
N ALA A 46 7.61 -11.31 -5.71
CA ALA A 46 8.13 -10.32 -6.63
C ALA A 46 6.98 -9.63 -7.38
N PHE A 47 6.04 -10.40 -7.92
CA PHE A 47 4.86 -9.85 -8.60
C PHE A 47 4.02 -8.95 -7.68
N MET A 48 3.74 -9.41 -6.45
CA MET A 48 3.01 -8.59 -5.46
C MET A 48 3.78 -7.33 -5.08
N ALA A 49 5.11 -7.39 -4.94
CA ALA A 49 5.93 -6.23 -4.64
C ALA A 49 5.84 -5.19 -5.77
N PHE A 50 6.00 -5.61 -7.03
CA PHE A 50 5.86 -4.71 -8.18
C PHE A 50 4.47 -4.11 -8.29
N ALA A 51 3.42 -4.92 -8.10
CA ALA A 51 2.04 -4.44 -8.13
C ALA A 51 1.75 -3.40 -7.04
N ASN A 52 2.21 -3.65 -5.80
CA ASN A 52 2.03 -2.71 -4.68
C ASN A 52 2.83 -1.41 -4.87
N ILE A 53 4.07 -1.50 -5.39
CA ILE A 53 4.89 -0.31 -5.70
C ILE A 53 4.22 0.52 -6.80
N TYR A 54 3.79 -0.12 -7.89
CA TYR A 54 3.11 0.57 -8.99
C TYR A 54 1.81 1.24 -8.53
N GLY A 55 1.01 0.53 -7.73
CA GLY A 55 -0.21 1.08 -7.12
C GLY A 55 0.08 2.29 -6.24
N SER A 56 1.09 2.18 -5.37
CA SER A 56 1.52 3.28 -4.49
C SER A 56 1.97 4.50 -5.30
N VAL A 57 2.75 4.31 -6.37
CA VAL A 57 3.18 5.40 -7.26
C VAL A 57 2.01 6.03 -8.01
N ALA A 58 1.03 5.24 -8.46
CA ALA A 58 -0.19 5.76 -9.08
C ALA A 58 -0.98 6.63 -8.09
N ILE A 59 -1.18 6.15 -6.86
CA ILE A 59 -1.88 6.90 -5.80
C ILE A 59 -1.13 8.19 -5.47
N CYS A 60 0.19 8.14 -5.29
CA CYS A 60 0.99 9.34 -5.04
C CYS A 60 0.83 10.38 -6.16
N ARG A 61 0.82 9.96 -7.44
CA ARG A 61 0.58 10.87 -8.58
C ARG A 61 -0.80 11.52 -8.53
N VAL A 62 -1.83 10.77 -8.15
CA VAL A 62 -3.18 11.31 -8.00
C VAL A 62 -3.26 12.26 -6.80
N MET A 63 -2.63 11.92 -5.67
CA MET A 63 -2.59 12.78 -4.48
C MET A 63 -1.86 14.10 -4.73
N LEU A 64 -0.88 14.16 -5.64
CA LEU A 64 -0.23 15.41 -6.05
C LEU A 64 -1.17 16.35 -6.83
N LEU A 65 -2.21 15.82 -7.48
CA LEU A 65 -3.22 16.58 -8.20
C LEU A 65 -4.44 16.91 -7.34
N ALA A 66 -4.61 16.19 -6.23
CA ALA A 66 -5.75 16.31 -5.34
C ALA A 66 -5.63 17.54 -4.41
N PRO A 67 -6.74 18.26 -4.13
CA PRO A 67 -6.75 19.34 -3.15
C PRO A 67 -6.48 18.83 -1.72
N THR A 68 -5.92 19.69 -0.85
CA THR A 68 -5.50 19.38 0.54
C THR A 68 -6.64 18.95 1.49
N THR A 69 -7.89 19.03 1.03
CA THR A 69 -9.07 18.48 1.73
C THR A 69 -9.05 16.94 1.75
N ILE A 70 -8.48 16.30 0.73
CA ILE A 70 -8.49 14.85 0.60
C ILE A 70 -7.37 14.25 1.44
N ARG A 71 -7.74 13.63 2.56
CA ARG A 71 -6.80 13.00 3.50
C ARG A 71 -6.93 11.47 3.56
N THR A 72 -8.11 10.96 3.21
CA THR A 72 -8.46 9.54 3.34
C THR A 72 -8.58 8.88 1.96
N TYR A 73 -8.23 7.60 1.90
CA TYR A 73 -8.33 6.81 0.67
C TYR A 73 -9.75 6.76 0.08
N GLY A 74 -10.76 6.76 0.96
CA GLY A 74 -12.18 6.85 0.57
C GLY A 74 -12.56 8.19 -0.07
N ASP A 75 -11.98 9.28 0.40
CA ASP A 75 -12.20 10.63 -0.12
C ASP A 75 -11.48 10.82 -1.46
N LEU A 76 -10.29 10.22 -1.59
CA LEU A 76 -9.56 10.13 -2.86
C LEU A 76 -10.38 9.34 -3.90
N GLY A 77 -10.99 8.23 -3.47
CA GLY A 77 -11.92 7.45 -4.31
C GLY A 77 -13.14 8.25 -4.74
N GLU A 78 -13.70 9.06 -3.83
CA GLU A 78 -14.80 9.99 -4.14
C GLU A 78 -14.39 11.04 -5.18
N TRP A 79 -13.17 11.56 -5.06
CA TRP A 79 -12.66 12.59 -5.96
C TRP A 79 -12.37 12.05 -7.37
N VAL A 80 -11.84 10.83 -7.50
CA VAL A 80 -11.48 10.24 -8.80
C VAL A 80 -12.71 9.67 -9.55
N MET A 81 -13.63 9.01 -8.84
CA MET A 81 -14.70 8.22 -9.48
C MET A 81 -16.10 8.54 -8.90
N GLY A 82 -16.23 9.60 -8.11
CA GLY A 82 -17.48 9.98 -7.44
C GLY A 82 -17.89 9.01 -6.32
N LYS A 83 -19.16 9.04 -5.93
CA LYS A 83 -19.72 8.23 -4.84
C LYS A 83 -19.43 6.72 -4.97
N TRP A 84 -19.34 6.22 -6.20
CA TRP A 84 -18.99 4.83 -6.47
C TRP A 84 -17.55 4.49 -6.05
N GLY A 85 -16.59 5.38 -6.31
CA GLY A 85 -15.20 5.19 -5.89
C GLY A 85 -15.03 5.16 -4.38
N ARG A 86 -15.80 5.98 -3.65
CA ARG A 86 -15.84 5.92 -2.18
C ARG A 86 -16.37 4.60 -1.66
N TYR A 87 -17.45 4.09 -2.25
CA TYR A 87 -18.03 2.82 -1.79
C TYR A 87 -17.07 1.65 -2.03
N LEU A 88 -16.43 1.61 -3.19
CA LEU A 88 -15.44 0.57 -3.54
C LEU A 88 -14.23 0.58 -2.60
N THR A 89 -13.66 1.75 -2.32
CA THR A 89 -12.50 1.89 -1.43
C THR A 89 -12.82 1.55 0.02
N VAL A 90 -13.99 1.98 0.53
CA VAL A 90 -14.43 1.66 1.89
C VAL A 90 -14.73 0.16 2.04
N ILE A 91 -15.41 -0.46 1.08
CA ILE A 91 -15.67 -1.91 1.13
C ILE A 91 -14.35 -2.69 1.09
N ALA A 92 -13.40 -2.31 0.23
CA ALA A 92 -12.09 -2.97 0.17
C ALA A 92 -11.32 -2.83 1.49
N GLN A 93 -11.38 -1.66 2.13
CA GLN A 93 -10.75 -1.42 3.43
C GLN A 93 -11.42 -2.22 4.55
N MET A 94 -12.74 -2.27 4.58
CA MET A 94 -13.51 -3.09 5.52
C MET A 94 -13.21 -4.59 5.33
N GLY A 95 -13.12 -5.04 4.08
CA GLY A 95 -12.74 -6.41 3.75
C GLY A 95 -11.33 -6.75 4.25
N ASN A 96 -10.36 -5.85 4.07
CA ASN A 96 -9.02 -6.04 4.60
C ASN A 96 -9.01 -6.14 6.13
N CYS A 97 -9.77 -5.29 6.84
CA CYS A 97 -9.91 -5.35 8.29
C CYS A 97 -10.60 -6.65 8.79
N LEU A 98 -11.46 -7.27 7.97
CA LEU A 98 -12.14 -8.52 8.32
C LEU A 98 -11.27 -9.76 8.07
N ILE A 99 -10.41 -9.70 7.05
CA ILE A 99 -9.58 -10.83 6.60
C ILE A 99 -8.26 -10.92 7.36
N VAL A 100 -7.68 -9.78 7.76
CA VAL A 100 -6.51 -9.78 8.65
C VAL A 100 -6.97 -10.34 10.00
N PRO A 101 -6.44 -11.50 10.45
CA PRO A 101 -6.77 -11.99 11.78
C PRO A 101 -6.27 -10.95 12.80
N LEU A 102 -7.19 -10.47 13.64
CA LEU A 102 -6.87 -9.73 14.87
C LEU A 102 -5.93 -10.56 15.76
#